data_AF-A0A1V6BNW4-F1
#
_entry.id   AF-A0A1V6BNW4-F1
#
_cell.length_a   1.000
_cell.length_b   1.000
_cell.length_c   1.000
_cell.angle_alpha   90.00
_cell.angle_beta   90.00
_cell.angle_gamma   90.00
#
_symmetry.space_group_name_H-M   'P 1'
#
loop_
_entity.id
_entity.type
_entity.pdbx_description
1 polymer ?
#
loop_
_entity_poly.entity_id
_entity_poly.type
_entity_poly.pdbx_seq_one_letter_code
_entity_poly.pdbx_strand_id
1 'polypeptide(L)'
;MFFLPSVIHWSVNFRTWGGFIFNVPWFFVVAYIIMWIIIPAAHTVEEKYAMRGEPLSARGVQRNRPRSSGAPRYSYDPRPASAERNRIIGTLGRVIAVVVGLLFLVTSSAVLIGLVVAFSATSFAFNFFPTALLDLFAFPENMLWFKIFLMVALVTPVLGFLHLGSVLVFNIRGHKWIGTTLFFVWLASVVGLLITGAQGAGNFRHNARFEVNVPLALTSDTLYIDLESEDDFMFDRYWLRADNSCYRLGWIEGERDNLNLVAFPSITVVRQSEKEMPGVLVGSRSFGRSQFTAEQGAETLKPSIDVEGNVLSVSAFQANRDKPWEGNTGSLKIYVPSKQVIIVRKPIYHEFGISRSRKVNLIRSE
;
A
#
# COMPACT_ATOMS: atom_id res chain seq x y z
N MET A 1 -0.42 -5.06 23.57
CA MET A 1 0.34 -3.87 23.13
C MET A 1 0.79 -4.21 21.71
N PHE A 2 0.20 -3.81 20.59
CA PHE A 2 -0.60 -2.64 20.22
C PHE A 2 -1.84 -3.06 19.40
N PHE A 3 -2.82 -2.16 19.42
CA PHE A 3 -4.14 -2.22 18.83
C PHE A 3 -4.11 -2.13 17.29
N LEU A 4 -4.76 -3.08 16.60
CA LEU A 4 -5.21 -2.93 15.22
C LEU A 4 -6.75 -2.87 15.19
N PRO A 5 -7.32 -1.65 15.20
CA PRO A 5 -8.56 -1.44 14.49
C PRO A 5 -8.52 -0.10 13.74
N SER A 6 -8.37 -0.14 12.41
CA SER A 6 -9.04 0.77 11.46
C SER A 6 -8.38 0.74 10.07
N VAL A 7 -8.53 -0.35 9.32
CA VAL A 7 -8.25 -0.33 7.85
C VAL A 7 -9.51 0.06 7.05
N ILE A 8 -10.66 0.26 7.71
CA ILE A 8 -11.96 0.49 7.04
C ILE A 8 -12.46 1.95 7.13
N HIS A 9 -11.68 2.90 7.68
CA HIS A 9 -12.06 4.33 7.69
C HIS A 9 -11.34 5.21 6.64
N TRP A 10 -10.63 4.62 5.68
CA TRP A 10 -9.84 5.36 4.68
C TRP A 10 -10.59 5.79 3.42
N SER A 11 -11.93 5.93 3.46
CA SER A 11 -12.73 6.35 2.30
C SER A 11 -13.52 7.64 2.47
N VAL A 12 -13.35 8.42 3.54
CA VAL A 12 -14.13 9.66 3.73
C VAL A 12 -13.28 10.93 3.93
N ASN A 13 -11.94 10.83 4.01
CA ASN A 13 -11.07 12.01 4.21
C ASN A 13 -10.29 12.48 2.96
N PHE A 14 -10.60 11.98 1.76
CA PHE A 14 -10.04 12.53 0.52
C PHE A 14 -10.66 13.87 0.10
N ARG A 15 -11.80 14.27 0.69
CA ARG A 15 -12.49 15.52 0.31
C ARG A 15 -11.99 16.77 1.06
N THR A 16 -11.31 16.61 2.20
CA THR A 16 -10.82 17.74 3.02
C THR A 16 -9.32 17.98 2.89
N TRP A 17 -8.55 17.02 2.35
CA TRP A 17 -7.11 17.14 2.13
C TRP A 17 -6.72 17.69 0.75
N GLY A 18 -7.69 18.05 -0.09
CA GLY A 18 -7.44 18.73 -1.37
C GLY A 18 -6.83 20.13 -1.24
N GLY A 19 -6.72 20.68 -0.02
CA GLY A 19 -6.20 22.03 0.24
C GLY A 19 -4.75 22.11 0.72
N PHE A 20 -4.08 21.00 1.07
CA PHE A 20 -2.73 21.05 1.65
C PHE A 20 -1.59 20.91 0.64
N ILE A 21 -1.86 20.41 -0.57
CA ILE A 21 -0.85 20.26 -1.63
C ILE A 21 -0.75 21.51 -2.52
N PHE A 22 -1.75 22.39 -2.49
CA PHE A 22 -1.76 23.67 -3.21
C PHE A 22 -1.62 24.87 -2.27
N ASN A 23 -0.82 24.73 -1.21
CA ASN A 23 -0.42 25.90 -0.47
C ASN A 23 0.49 26.74 -1.39
N VAL A 24 0.25 28.05 -1.40
CA VAL A 24 0.86 29.08 -2.24
C VAL A 24 2.41 29.26 -2.09
N PRO A 25 3.18 28.63 -1.17
CA PRO A 25 4.63 28.86 -1.08
C PRO A 25 5.44 28.47 -2.32
N TRP A 26 5.02 27.45 -3.09
CA TRP A 26 5.84 26.98 -4.20
C TRP A 26 5.89 27.97 -5.38
N PHE A 27 4.82 28.73 -5.58
CA PHE A 27 4.80 29.78 -6.60
C PHE A 27 5.85 30.86 -6.31
N PHE A 28 6.03 31.25 -5.04
CA PHE A 28 7.05 32.23 -4.67
C PHE A 28 8.47 31.68 -4.83
N VAL A 29 8.70 30.40 -4.59
CA VAL A 29 10.00 29.75 -4.82
C VAL A 29 10.32 29.71 -6.32
N VAL A 30 9.36 29.31 -7.15
CA VAL A 30 9.53 29.27 -8.62
C VAL A 30 9.69 30.68 -9.18
N ALA A 31 8.88 31.65 -8.74
CA ALA A 31 8.99 33.04 -9.16
C ALA A 31 10.35 33.65 -8.75
N TYR A 32 10.85 33.34 -7.56
CA TYR A 32 12.17 33.77 -7.10
C TYR A 32 13.29 33.20 -7.98
N ILE A 33 13.23 31.91 -8.33
CA ILE A 33 14.20 31.27 -9.22
C ILE A 33 14.15 31.88 -10.63
N ILE A 34 12.94 32.13 -11.15
CA ILE A 34 12.75 32.76 -12.47
C ILE A 34 13.30 34.20 -12.45
N MET A 35 13.03 34.97 -11.39
CA MET A 35 13.56 36.34 -11.25
C MET A 35 15.10 36.35 -11.20
N TRP A 36 15.72 35.33 -10.59
CA TRP A 36 17.17 35.20 -10.54
C TRP A 36 17.79 34.82 -11.90
N ILE A 37 17.03 34.14 -12.77
CA ILE A 37 17.44 33.85 -14.15
C ILE A 37 17.26 35.10 -15.04
N ILE A 38 16.17 35.85 -14.85
CA ILE A 38 15.81 37.01 -15.68
C ILE A 38 16.63 38.25 -15.34
N ILE A 39 16.97 38.47 -14.07
CA ILE A 39 17.75 39.65 -13.63
C ILE A 39 19.24 39.26 -13.57
N PRO A 40 20.04 39.57 -14.62
CA PRO A 40 21.47 39.32 -14.57
C PRO A 40 22.12 40.21 -13.49
N ALA A 41 23.22 39.72 -12.91
CA ALA A 41 24.03 40.53 -12.01
C ALA A 41 24.60 41.75 -12.76
N ALA A 42 24.52 42.94 -12.17
CA ALA A 42 25.07 44.15 -12.80
C ALA A 42 26.60 44.07 -12.93
N HIS A 43 27.08 44.08 -14.18
CA HIS A 43 28.49 43.96 -14.49
C HIS A 43 29.11 45.32 -14.84
N THR A 44 28.34 46.23 -15.43
CA THR A 44 28.86 47.53 -15.87
C THR A 44 28.82 48.59 -14.76
N VAL A 45 29.71 49.58 -14.86
CA VAL A 45 29.76 50.69 -13.91
C VAL A 45 28.49 51.52 -13.99
N GLU A 46 27.96 51.70 -15.19
CA GLU A 46 26.73 52.44 -15.47
C GLU A 46 25.52 51.79 -14.80
N GLU A 47 25.38 50.46 -14.91
CA GLU A 47 24.34 49.68 -14.22
C GLU A 47 24.44 49.82 -12.69
N LYS A 48 25.66 49.85 -12.13
CA LYS A 48 25.86 49.99 -10.67
C LYS A 48 25.49 51.37 -10.15
N TYR A 49 25.74 52.44 -10.91
CA TYR A 49 25.30 53.80 -10.54
C TYR A 49 23.78 53.94 -10.67
N ALA A 50 23.18 53.35 -11.71
CA ALA A 50 21.73 53.30 -11.89
C ALA A 50 21.03 52.57 -10.72
N MET A 51 21.61 51.47 -10.23
CA MET A 51 21.08 50.73 -9.06
C MET A 51 21.21 51.50 -7.73
N ARG A 52 22.15 52.44 -7.62
CA ARG A 52 22.31 53.31 -6.44
C ARG A 52 21.44 54.58 -6.50
N GLY A 53 20.75 54.82 -7.62
CA GLY A 53 19.96 56.04 -7.83
C GLY A 53 20.81 57.31 -8.00
N GLU A 54 22.11 57.16 -8.27
CA GLU A 54 23.01 58.29 -8.47
C GLU A 54 23.06 58.65 -9.97
N PRO A 55 22.83 59.93 -10.35
CA PRO A 55 22.92 60.32 -11.74
C PRO A 55 24.36 60.20 -12.24
N LEU A 56 24.55 59.63 -13.43
CA LEU A 56 25.83 59.58 -14.14
C LEU A 56 26.27 61.01 -14.52
N SER A 57 26.84 61.74 -13.57
CA SER A 57 27.44 63.05 -13.82
C SER A 57 28.92 62.88 -14.14
N ALA A 58 29.39 63.57 -15.18
CA ALA A 58 30.81 63.59 -15.56
C ALA A 58 31.72 64.04 -14.41
N ARG A 59 31.21 64.85 -13.46
CA ARG A 59 31.90 65.25 -12.23
C ARG A 59 32.04 64.11 -11.21
N GLY A 60 31.06 63.22 -11.08
CA GLY A 60 31.14 62.04 -10.19
C GLY A 60 32.13 61.00 -10.70
N VAL A 61 32.15 60.76 -12.01
CA VAL A 61 33.12 59.86 -12.67
C VAL A 61 34.55 60.42 -12.61
N GLN A 62 34.72 61.74 -12.73
CA GLN A 62 36.03 62.39 -12.53
C GLN A 62 36.50 62.37 -11.07
N ARG A 63 35.60 62.44 -10.09
CA ARG A 63 35.95 62.39 -8.66
C ARG A 63 36.41 61.00 -8.23
N ASN A 64 35.90 59.95 -8.88
CA ASN A 64 36.26 58.55 -8.63
C ASN A 64 37.35 58.01 -9.57
N ARG A 65 37.85 58.81 -10.53
CA ARG A 65 39.08 58.49 -11.25
C ARG A 65 40.28 58.85 -10.36
N PRO A 66 41.23 57.92 -10.12
CA PRO A 66 42.44 58.24 -9.39
C PRO A 66 43.19 59.34 -10.15
N ARG A 67 43.38 60.51 -9.51
CA ARG A 67 44.25 61.57 -10.05
C ARG A 67 45.64 60.98 -10.24
N SER A 68 46.16 61.03 -11.47
CA SER A 68 47.54 60.67 -11.78
C SER A 68 48.47 61.68 -11.10
N SER A 69 48.85 61.35 -9.87
CA SER A 69 49.95 61.95 -9.14
C SER A 69 51.05 60.90 -9.18
N GLY A 70 52.17 61.23 -9.81
CA GLY A 70 53.27 60.33 -10.16
C GLY A 70 54.07 59.79 -8.97
N ALA A 71 53.40 59.22 -7.97
CA ALA A 71 54.01 58.44 -6.91
C ALA A 71 53.53 56.98 -7.05
N PRO A 72 54.43 55.98 -7.01
CA PRO A 72 54.04 54.59 -7.09
C PRO A 72 53.21 54.25 -5.83
N ARG A 73 51.88 54.23 -5.97
CA ARG A 73 51.00 53.70 -4.94
C ARG A 73 50.98 52.19 -5.09
N TYR A 74 51.37 51.50 -4.03
CA TYR A 74 51.05 50.09 -3.81
C TYR A 74 49.55 49.91 -4.09
N SER A 75 49.20 49.24 -5.18
CA SER A 75 47.80 48.97 -5.53
C SER A 75 47.31 47.90 -4.56
N TYR A 76 46.65 48.31 -3.48
CA TYR A 76 45.85 47.40 -2.68
C TYR A 76 44.63 47.04 -3.52
N ASP A 77 44.70 45.93 -4.26
CA ASP A 77 43.52 45.30 -4.83
C ASP A 77 42.61 44.86 -3.68
N PRO A 78 41.43 45.48 -3.51
CA PRO A 78 40.50 45.02 -2.48
C PRO A 78 40.05 43.62 -2.88
N ARG A 79 40.48 42.61 -2.12
CA ARG A 79 39.93 41.24 -2.22
C ARG A 79 38.41 41.38 -2.16
N PRO A 80 37.67 40.99 -3.22
CA PRO A 80 36.25 41.28 -3.27
C PRO A 80 35.57 40.50 -2.14
N ALA A 81 34.80 41.17 -1.29
CA ALA A 81 34.06 40.55 -0.19
C ALA A 81 33.12 39.40 -0.64
N SER A 82 32.83 39.31 -1.94
CA SER A 82 32.15 38.17 -2.57
C SER A 82 33.00 36.90 -2.59
N ALA A 83 34.33 36.98 -2.71
CA ALA A 83 35.21 35.82 -2.69
C ALA A 83 35.25 35.16 -1.30
N GLU A 84 35.19 35.94 -0.23
CA GLU A 84 35.16 35.44 1.15
C GLU A 84 33.79 34.86 1.51
N ARG A 85 32.71 35.52 1.09
CA ARG A 85 31.33 35.01 1.20
C ARG A 85 31.14 33.68 0.45
N ASN A 86 31.66 33.58 -0.78
CA ASN A 86 31.58 32.36 -1.58
C ASN A 86 32.37 31.19 -0.96
N ARG A 87 33.49 31.49 -0.26
CA ARG A 87 34.25 30.48 0.50
C ARG A 87 33.49 29.98 1.73
N ILE A 88 32.83 30.87 2.47
CA ILE A 88 32.03 30.51 3.65
C ILE A 88 30.79 29.69 3.24
N ILE A 89 30.09 30.11 2.18
CA ILE A 89 28.94 29.35 1.65
C ILE A 89 29.39 28.00 1.09
N GLY A 90 30.51 27.93 0.38
CA GLY A 90 31.05 26.69 -0.17
C GLY A 90 31.49 25.69 0.91
N THR A 91 32.12 26.17 1.98
CA THR A 91 32.53 25.31 3.11
C THR A 91 31.32 24.81 3.90
N LEU A 92 30.35 25.67 4.19
CA LEU A 92 29.10 25.27 4.86
C LEU A 92 28.29 24.27 4.01
N GLY A 93 28.17 24.53 2.71
CA GLY A 93 27.51 23.61 1.77
C GLY A 93 28.22 22.26 1.68
N ARG A 94 29.56 22.24 1.75
CA ARG A 94 30.34 20.99 1.79
C ARG A 94 30.08 20.20 3.07
N VAL A 95 30.03 20.85 4.23
CA VAL A 95 29.71 20.18 5.51
C VAL A 95 28.32 19.55 5.44
N ILE A 96 27.32 20.31 4.98
CA ILE A 96 25.95 19.80 4.82
C ILE A 96 25.91 18.62 3.83
N ALA A 97 26.58 18.74 2.69
CA ALA A 97 26.66 17.67 1.69
C ALA A 97 27.27 16.38 2.28
N VAL A 98 28.35 16.49 3.06
CA VAL A 98 28.97 15.31 3.70
C VAL A 98 28.03 14.69 4.73
N VAL A 99 27.33 15.49 5.55
CA VAL A 99 26.37 14.97 6.54
C VAL A 99 25.20 14.27 5.86
N VAL A 100 24.58 14.89 4.86
CA VAL A 100 23.48 14.29 4.09
C VAL A 100 23.95 13.04 3.35
N GLY A 101 25.13 13.09 2.75
CA GLY A 101 25.72 11.95 2.05
C GLY A 101 25.98 10.78 2.99
N LEU A 102 26.45 11.04 4.21
CA LEU A 102 26.67 10.01 5.23
C LEU A 102 25.35 9.36 5.65
N LEU A 103 24.28 10.15 5.85
CA LEU A 103 22.96 9.62 6.14
C LEU A 103 22.46 8.71 5.02
N PHE A 104 22.58 9.12 3.76
CA PHE A 104 22.20 8.28 2.62
C PHE A 104 23.03 7.00 2.53
N LEU A 105 24.34 7.07 2.79
CA LEU A 105 25.23 5.92 2.74
C LEU A 105 24.88 4.90 3.84
N VAL A 106 24.72 5.35 5.09
CA VAL A 106 24.38 4.48 6.23
C VAL A 106 23.00 3.86 6.06
N THR A 107 21.99 4.67 5.70
CA THR A 107 20.62 4.16 5.53
C THR A 107 20.50 3.19 4.36
N SER A 108 21.06 3.52 3.20
CA SER A 108 21.01 2.63 2.03
C SER A 108 21.77 1.33 2.28
N SER A 109 22.90 1.38 2.97
CA SER A 109 23.68 0.20 3.34
C SER A 109 22.94 -0.67 4.34
N ALA A 110 22.31 -0.09 5.37
CA ALA A 110 21.48 -0.83 6.32
C ALA A 110 20.28 -1.50 5.63
N VAL A 111 19.61 -0.81 4.71
CA VAL A 111 18.50 -1.38 3.93
C VAL A 111 19.00 -2.50 3.02
N LEU A 112 20.14 -2.33 2.35
CA LEU A 112 20.71 -3.35 1.47
C LEU A 112 21.14 -4.60 2.24
N ILE A 113 21.78 -4.42 3.41
CA ILE A 113 22.12 -5.53 4.31
C ILE A 113 20.85 -6.23 4.78
N GLY A 114 19.83 -5.47 5.19
CA GLY A 114 18.53 -6.04 5.58
C GLY A 114 17.90 -6.86 4.45
N LEU A 115 17.99 -6.37 3.21
CA LEU A 115 17.53 -7.08 2.02
C LEU A 115 18.32 -8.38 1.78
N VAL A 116 19.64 -8.35 1.94
CA VAL A 116 20.52 -9.53 1.79
C VAL A 116 20.24 -10.56 2.88
N VAL A 117 20.08 -10.13 4.13
CA VAL A 117 19.74 -11.03 5.26
C VAL A 117 18.36 -11.64 5.03
N ALA A 118 17.37 -10.85 4.61
CA ALA A 118 16.06 -11.36 4.24
C ALA A 118 16.14 -12.39 3.09
N PHE A 119 16.99 -12.13 2.09
CA PHE A 119 17.23 -13.05 0.97
C PHE A 119 17.88 -14.37 1.42
N SER A 120 18.87 -14.29 2.32
CA SER A 120 19.55 -15.48 2.84
C SER A 120 18.67 -16.33 3.77
N ALA A 121 17.71 -15.71 4.47
CA ALA A 121 16.83 -16.40 5.40
C ALA A 121 15.64 -17.12 4.72
N THR A 122 15.32 -16.77 3.47
CA THR A 122 14.06 -17.19 2.80
C THR A 122 14.26 -18.32 1.79
N SER A 123 15.46 -18.90 1.68
CA SER A 123 15.87 -19.85 0.62
C SER A 123 15.83 -19.22 -0.79
N PHE A 124 16.73 -19.65 -1.67
CA PHE A 124 17.01 -19.04 -2.99
C PHE A 124 15.86 -19.20 -4.03
N ALA A 125 14.72 -19.74 -3.63
CA ALA A 125 13.56 -19.85 -4.50
C ALA A 125 12.95 -18.45 -4.74
N PHE A 126 12.35 -18.22 -5.91
CA PHE A 126 11.73 -16.95 -6.33
C PHE A 126 10.54 -16.46 -5.46
N ASN A 127 10.38 -16.98 -4.24
CA ASN A 127 9.44 -16.56 -3.20
C ASN A 127 10.03 -15.42 -2.33
N PHE A 128 10.60 -14.41 -2.98
CA PHE A 128 11.38 -13.32 -2.35
C PHE A 128 10.60 -12.45 -1.35
N PHE A 129 9.30 -12.26 -1.58
CA PHE A 129 8.42 -11.63 -0.59
C PHE A 129 7.65 -12.74 0.12
N PRO A 130 7.19 -12.52 1.37
CA PRO A 130 6.07 -13.28 1.94
C PRO A 130 4.77 -12.97 1.18
N THR A 131 4.80 -13.16 -0.14
CA THR A 131 3.68 -13.22 -1.05
C THR A 131 2.93 -14.51 -0.85
N ALA A 132 3.31 -15.41 0.05
CA ALA A 132 2.49 -16.60 0.33
C ALA A 132 1.02 -16.20 0.56
N LEU A 133 0.77 -15.05 1.23
CA LEU A 133 -0.56 -14.44 1.27
C LEU A 133 -1.05 -13.89 -0.08
N LEU A 134 -0.22 -13.15 -0.83
CA LEU A 134 -0.57 -12.63 -2.17
C LEU A 134 -0.83 -13.73 -3.21
N ASP A 135 -0.19 -14.89 -3.08
CA ASP A 135 -0.32 -16.07 -3.93
C ASP A 135 -1.62 -16.84 -3.58
N LEU A 136 -2.21 -16.59 -2.41
CA LEU A 136 -3.59 -17.00 -2.09
C LEU A 136 -4.64 -16.12 -2.76
N PHE A 137 -4.29 -14.93 -3.25
CA PHE A 137 -5.21 -14.06 -3.98
C PHE A 137 -4.95 -14.19 -5.48
N ALA A 138 -6.00 -14.22 -6.29
CA ALA A 138 -5.90 -14.16 -7.75
C ALA A 138 -5.53 -12.73 -8.23
N PHE A 139 -4.39 -12.22 -7.77
CA PHE A 139 -3.72 -11.03 -8.28
C PHE A 139 -3.04 -11.37 -9.64
N PRO A 140 -2.71 -10.37 -10.49
CA PRO A 140 -2.76 -10.44 -11.96
C PRO A 140 -2.19 -11.71 -12.61
N GLU A 141 -2.72 -12.06 -13.80
CA GLU A 141 -2.25 -13.15 -14.70
C GLU A 141 -0.72 -13.19 -14.91
N ASN A 142 -0.02 -12.10 -14.60
CA ASN A 142 1.42 -11.92 -14.70
C ASN A 142 2.07 -11.61 -13.33
N MET A 143 1.76 -12.39 -12.29
CA MET A 143 2.32 -12.26 -10.94
C MET A 143 3.86 -12.17 -10.93
N LEU A 144 4.54 -12.91 -11.81
CA LEU A 144 6.00 -12.89 -11.96
C LEU A 144 6.53 -11.50 -12.36
N TRP A 145 5.91 -10.87 -13.36
CA TRP A 145 6.28 -9.52 -13.80
C TRP A 145 5.99 -8.47 -12.74
N PHE A 146 4.85 -8.60 -12.04
CA PHE A 146 4.53 -7.73 -10.91
C PHE A 146 5.61 -7.82 -9.82
N LYS A 147 6.02 -9.04 -9.42
CA LYS A 147 7.10 -9.28 -8.46
C LYS A 147 8.43 -8.66 -8.93
N ILE A 148 8.80 -8.84 -10.20
CA ILE A 148 10.04 -8.26 -10.77
C ILE A 148 10.01 -6.73 -10.71
N PHE A 149 8.95 -6.09 -11.20
CA PHE A 149 8.84 -4.63 -11.17
C PHE A 149 8.81 -4.10 -9.74
N LEU A 150 8.21 -4.83 -8.79
CA LEU A 150 8.25 -4.49 -7.36
C LEU A 150 9.69 -4.50 -6.81
N MET A 151 10.50 -5.53 -7.14
CA MET A 151 11.90 -5.57 -6.72
C MET A 151 12.70 -4.41 -7.28
N VAL A 152 12.58 -4.18 -8.59
CA VAL A 152 13.34 -3.11 -9.25
C VAL A 152 12.92 -1.75 -8.68
N ALA A 153 11.64 -1.53 -8.43
CA ALA A 153 11.13 -0.29 -7.85
C ALA A 153 11.63 -0.05 -6.41
N LEU A 154 11.86 -1.11 -5.62
CA LEU A 154 12.30 -1.01 -4.23
C LEU A 154 13.84 -0.94 -4.10
N VAL A 155 14.57 -1.72 -4.90
CA VAL A 155 16.04 -1.80 -4.83
C VAL A 155 16.71 -0.61 -5.53
N THR A 156 16.16 -0.14 -6.65
CA THR A 156 16.80 0.92 -7.45
C THR A 156 16.99 2.24 -6.69
N PRO A 157 16.01 2.74 -5.90
CA PRO A 157 16.19 3.93 -5.07
C PRO A 157 17.29 3.77 -4.02
N VAL A 158 17.41 2.57 -3.42
CA VAL A 158 18.46 2.26 -2.43
C VAL A 158 19.83 2.37 -3.09
N LEU A 159 20.00 1.81 -4.29
CA LEU A 159 21.23 1.95 -5.08
C LEU A 159 21.50 3.41 -5.49
N GLY A 160 20.46 4.16 -5.84
CA GLY A 160 20.55 5.59 -6.14
C GLY A 160 21.05 6.41 -4.96
N PHE A 161 20.50 6.20 -3.76
CA PHE A 161 20.94 6.86 -2.54
C PHE A 161 22.37 6.45 -2.14
N LEU A 162 22.75 5.19 -2.34
CA LEU A 162 24.11 4.72 -2.11
C LEU A 162 25.11 5.43 -3.04
N HIS A 163 24.77 5.56 -4.32
CA HIS A 163 25.59 6.27 -5.30
C HIS A 163 25.70 7.77 -4.96
N LEU A 164 24.57 8.44 -4.71
CA LEU A 164 24.54 9.85 -4.33
C LEU A 164 25.31 10.11 -3.03
N GLY A 165 25.11 9.27 -2.01
CA GLY A 165 25.81 9.36 -0.73
C GLY A 165 27.33 9.24 -0.90
N SER A 166 27.78 8.29 -1.72
CA SER A 166 29.20 8.09 -2.03
C SER A 166 29.82 9.31 -2.73
N VAL A 167 29.11 9.90 -3.71
CA VAL A 167 29.56 11.11 -4.40
C VAL A 167 29.68 12.30 -3.45
N LEU A 168 28.70 12.50 -2.55
CA LEU A 168 28.68 13.60 -1.59
C LEU A 168 29.81 13.46 -0.55
N VAL A 169 29.96 12.28 0.07
CA VAL A 169 30.95 12.03 1.13
C VAL A 169 32.37 12.09 0.58
N PHE A 170 32.68 11.30 -0.47
CA PHE A 170 34.05 11.17 -0.97
C PHE A 170 34.49 12.28 -1.92
N ASN A 171 33.60 13.21 -2.28
CA ASN A 171 33.86 14.27 -3.27
C ASN A 171 34.34 13.75 -4.63
N ILE A 172 33.99 12.50 -4.97
CA ILE A 172 34.41 11.87 -6.22
C ILE A 172 33.54 12.40 -7.37
N ARG A 173 34.13 12.54 -8.56
CA ARG A 173 33.37 12.85 -9.77
C ARG A 173 32.58 11.61 -10.19
N GLY A 174 31.34 11.50 -9.73
CA GLY A 174 30.42 10.45 -10.18
C GLY A 174 30.17 10.54 -11.69
N HIS A 175 30.09 9.39 -12.35
CA HIS A 175 29.70 9.34 -13.75
C HIS A 175 28.23 9.75 -13.87
N LYS A 176 27.97 10.87 -14.56
CA LYS A 176 26.62 11.46 -14.70
C LYS A 176 25.59 10.48 -15.25
N TRP A 177 26.01 9.52 -16.07
CA TRP A 177 25.14 8.50 -16.64
C TRP A 177 24.54 7.54 -15.61
N ILE A 178 25.24 7.24 -14.50
CA ILE A 178 24.77 6.28 -13.48
C ILE A 178 23.48 6.78 -12.81
N GLY A 179 23.42 8.05 -12.44
CA GLY A 179 22.22 8.64 -11.85
C GLY A 179 21.04 8.63 -12.82
N THR A 180 21.30 8.98 -14.09
CA THR A 180 20.29 9.00 -15.15
C THR A 180 19.76 7.59 -15.44
N THR A 181 20.62 6.58 -15.56
CA THR A 181 20.20 5.20 -15.83
C THR A 181 19.37 4.63 -14.67
N LEU A 182 19.80 4.83 -13.43
CA LEU A 182 19.03 4.40 -12.25
C LEU A 182 17.66 5.06 -12.21
N PHE A 183 17.57 6.35 -12.54
CA PHE A 183 16.29 7.05 -12.60
C PHE A 183 15.34 6.46 -13.65
N PHE A 184 15.81 6.20 -14.87
CA PHE A 184 14.98 5.62 -15.92
C PHE A 184 14.61 4.16 -15.66
N VAL A 185 15.51 3.36 -15.07
CA VAL A 185 15.21 1.98 -14.66
C VAL A 185 14.13 1.98 -13.56
N TRP A 186 14.27 2.86 -12.57
CA TRP A 186 13.25 3.02 -11.54
C TRP A 186 11.91 3.47 -12.14
N LEU A 187 11.92 4.48 -13.01
CA LEU A 187 10.71 4.96 -13.68
C LEU A 187 10.02 3.85 -14.49
N ALA A 188 10.79 3.07 -15.25
CA ALA A 188 10.27 1.94 -16.00
C ALA A 188 9.63 0.89 -15.09
N SER A 189 10.24 0.61 -13.92
CA SER A 189 9.68 -0.31 -12.95
C SER A 189 8.37 0.19 -12.33
N VAL A 190 8.26 1.49 -12.04
CA VAL A 190 7.03 2.10 -11.54
C VAL A 190 5.92 2.04 -12.59
N VAL A 191 6.23 2.34 -13.85
CA VAL A 191 5.27 2.20 -14.96
C VAL A 191 4.83 0.75 -15.13
N GLY A 192 5.76 -0.21 -15.05
CA GLY A 192 5.46 -1.64 -15.09
C GLY A 192 4.53 -2.08 -13.96
N LEU A 193 4.76 -1.59 -12.73
CA LEU A 193 3.87 -1.81 -11.58
C LEU A 193 2.47 -1.21 -11.81
N LEU A 194 2.38 -0.01 -12.38
CA LEU A 194 1.10 0.61 -12.67
C LEU A 194 0.31 -0.20 -13.70
N ILE A 195 0.96 -0.68 -14.76
CA ILE A 195 0.31 -1.48 -15.81
C ILE A 195 -0.16 -2.82 -15.26
N THR A 196 0.74 -3.58 -14.62
CA THR A 196 0.43 -4.91 -14.07
C THR A 196 -0.59 -4.82 -12.92
N GLY A 197 -0.47 -3.80 -12.06
CA GLY A 197 -1.44 -3.51 -11.02
C GLY A 197 -2.82 -3.13 -11.57
N ALA A 198 -2.89 -2.29 -12.60
CA ALA A 198 -4.15 -1.92 -13.25
C ALA A 198 -4.82 -3.10 -13.95
N GLN A 199 -4.04 -3.97 -14.61
CA GLN A 199 -4.55 -5.21 -15.20
C GLN A 199 -5.13 -6.13 -14.13
N GLY A 200 -4.44 -6.30 -13.00
CA GLY A 200 -4.94 -7.08 -11.86
C GLY A 200 -6.21 -6.50 -11.27
N ALA A 201 -6.23 -5.18 -11.03
CA ALA A 201 -7.42 -4.48 -10.54
C ALA A 201 -8.60 -4.54 -11.53
N GLY A 202 -8.32 -4.65 -12.84
CA GLY A 202 -9.34 -4.81 -13.87
C GLY A 202 -10.21 -6.06 -13.70
N ASN A 203 -9.67 -7.13 -13.09
CA ASN A 203 -10.44 -8.34 -12.75
C ASN A 203 -11.52 -8.07 -11.69
N PHE A 204 -11.37 -7.01 -10.89
CA PHE A 204 -12.29 -6.65 -9.81
C PHE A 204 -13.22 -5.47 -10.18
N ARG A 205 -13.28 -5.10 -11.46
CA ARG A 205 -14.03 -3.93 -11.92
C ARG A 205 -15.53 -4.08 -11.76
N HIS A 206 -16.07 -5.26 -12.05
CA HIS A 206 -17.50 -5.56 -11.91
C HIS A 206 -17.69 -6.61 -10.83
N ASN A 207 -18.82 -6.52 -10.13
CA ASN A 207 -19.27 -7.56 -9.21
C ASN A 207 -20.67 -8.02 -9.63
N ALA A 208 -20.97 -9.26 -9.31
CA ALA A 208 -22.30 -9.81 -9.47
C ALA A 208 -22.66 -10.65 -8.25
N ARG A 209 -23.97 -10.80 -8.03
CA ARG A 209 -24.51 -11.59 -6.92
C ARG A 209 -25.51 -12.58 -7.48
N PHE A 210 -25.40 -13.81 -7.02
CA PHE A 210 -26.34 -14.86 -7.33
C PHE A 210 -26.96 -15.37 -6.02
N GLU A 211 -28.26 -15.64 -6.04
CA GLU A 211 -29.00 -16.09 -4.86
C GLU A 211 -29.96 -17.21 -5.25
N VAL A 212 -29.94 -18.29 -4.48
CA VAL A 212 -30.86 -19.42 -4.62
C VAL A 212 -31.49 -19.70 -3.27
N ASN A 213 -32.82 -19.84 -3.26
CA ASN A 213 -33.55 -20.22 -2.06
C ASN A 213 -33.75 -21.73 -2.04
N VAL A 214 -33.24 -22.39 -0.99
CA VAL A 214 -33.40 -23.82 -0.75
C VAL A 214 -34.41 -23.99 0.38
N PRO A 215 -35.58 -24.62 0.14
CA PRO A 215 -36.58 -24.81 1.17
C PRO A 215 -36.05 -25.74 2.27
N LEU A 216 -36.34 -25.40 3.53
CA LEU A 216 -35.99 -26.24 4.68
C LEU A 216 -37.22 -26.97 5.19
N ALA A 217 -37.23 -28.30 5.11
CA ALA A 217 -38.26 -29.10 5.75
C ALA A 217 -37.86 -29.34 7.22
N LEU A 218 -38.19 -28.38 8.09
CA LEU A 218 -37.89 -28.50 9.52
C LEU A 218 -38.74 -29.60 10.16
N THR A 219 -38.09 -30.61 10.74
CA THR A 219 -38.78 -31.71 11.44
C THR A 219 -38.62 -31.65 12.97
N SER A 220 -37.79 -30.74 13.49
CA SER A 220 -37.53 -30.54 14.91
C SER A 220 -37.35 -29.07 15.29
N ASP A 221 -37.47 -28.79 16.58
CA ASP A 221 -37.27 -27.47 17.21
C ASP A 221 -35.82 -27.00 17.17
N THR A 222 -34.87 -27.89 16.87
CA THR A 222 -33.43 -27.57 16.78
C THR A 222 -32.87 -27.91 15.41
N LEU A 223 -32.20 -26.94 14.79
CA LEU A 223 -31.43 -27.10 13.56
C LEU A 223 -29.93 -27.14 13.90
N TYR A 224 -29.26 -28.19 13.48
CA TYR A 224 -27.82 -28.34 13.62
C TYR A 224 -27.11 -27.91 12.34
N ILE A 225 -25.99 -27.21 12.49
CA ILE A 225 -25.11 -26.83 11.39
C ILE A 225 -23.76 -27.50 11.59
N ASP A 226 -23.35 -28.26 10.59
CA ASP A 226 -22.05 -28.91 10.53
C ASP A 226 -21.22 -28.25 9.43
N LEU A 227 -20.05 -27.74 9.80
CA LEU A 227 -19.12 -27.12 8.88
C LEU A 227 -18.06 -28.16 8.51
N GLU A 228 -18.07 -28.59 7.25
CA GLU A 228 -17.23 -29.66 6.73
C GLU A 228 -16.07 -29.11 5.89
N SER A 229 -14.85 -29.49 6.24
CA SER A 229 -13.64 -29.22 5.48
C SER A 229 -12.89 -30.52 5.20
N GLU A 230 -12.14 -30.57 4.10
CA GLU A 230 -11.24 -31.70 3.82
C GLU A 230 -10.05 -31.72 4.80
N ASP A 231 -9.57 -30.52 5.16
CA ASP A 231 -8.50 -30.34 6.13
C ASP A 231 -9.01 -30.34 7.58
N ASP A 232 -8.15 -30.80 8.48
CA ASP A 232 -8.38 -30.74 9.92
C ASP A 232 -8.47 -29.30 10.43
N PHE A 233 -9.31 -29.10 11.44
CA PHE A 233 -9.51 -27.78 12.04
C PHE A 233 -8.31 -27.35 12.90
N MET A 234 -7.80 -26.15 12.61
CA MET A 234 -6.65 -25.58 13.30
C MET A 234 -7.05 -24.67 14.47
N PHE A 235 -6.96 -25.21 15.68
CA PHE A 235 -7.30 -24.49 16.91
C PHE A 235 -6.34 -23.34 17.24
N ASP A 236 -5.13 -23.33 16.69
CA ASP A 236 -4.12 -22.31 17.04
C ASP A 236 -4.17 -21.07 16.12
N ARG A 237 -4.74 -21.18 14.91
CA ARG A 237 -4.62 -20.17 13.85
C ARG A 237 -5.92 -19.92 13.09
N TYR A 238 -7.02 -19.70 13.81
CA TYR A 238 -8.33 -19.42 13.22
C TYR A 238 -8.82 -17.99 13.51
N TRP A 239 -9.69 -17.47 12.65
CA TRP A 239 -10.54 -16.33 12.96
C TRP A 239 -11.99 -16.79 13.09
N LEU A 240 -12.60 -16.45 14.22
CA LEU A 240 -14.02 -16.66 14.46
C LEU A 240 -14.68 -15.34 14.83
N ARG A 241 -15.76 -15.02 14.13
CA ARG A 241 -16.72 -14.01 14.56
C ARG A 241 -18.07 -14.67 14.75
N ALA A 242 -18.50 -14.77 15.99
CA ALA A 242 -19.77 -15.37 16.35
C ALA A 242 -20.57 -14.39 17.22
N ASP A 243 -21.79 -14.09 16.80
CA ASP A 243 -22.79 -13.35 17.56
C ASP A 243 -24.14 -14.07 17.48
N ASN A 244 -25.20 -13.46 18.00
CA ASN A 244 -26.51 -14.10 18.08
C ASN A 244 -27.20 -14.26 16.71
N SER A 245 -26.65 -13.65 15.66
CA SER A 245 -27.21 -13.61 14.31
C SER A 245 -26.20 -13.96 13.22
N CYS A 246 -24.90 -13.93 13.49
CA CYS A 246 -23.84 -14.08 12.50
C CYS A 246 -22.77 -15.03 13.02
N TYR A 247 -22.33 -15.93 12.16
CA TYR A 247 -21.21 -16.83 12.39
C TYR A 247 -20.29 -16.81 11.16
N ARG A 248 -19.00 -16.53 11.38
CA ARG A 248 -17.96 -16.53 10.35
C ARG A 248 -16.72 -17.21 10.90
N LEU A 249 -16.28 -18.24 10.21
CA LEU A 249 -15.12 -19.03 10.57
C LEU A 249 -14.20 -19.21 9.37
N GLY A 250 -12.90 -19.14 9.62
CA GLY A 250 -11.87 -19.66 8.71
C GLY A 250 -10.52 -19.72 9.41
N TRP A 251 -9.58 -20.39 8.78
CA TRP A 251 -8.20 -20.51 9.23
C TRP A 251 -7.27 -20.55 8.02
N ILE A 252 -5.98 -20.35 8.30
CA ILE A 252 -4.92 -20.59 7.33
C ILE A 252 -4.13 -21.78 7.84
N GLU A 253 -3.99 -22.78 6.98
CA GLU A 253 -3.24 -23.99 7.22
C GLU A 253 -1.94 -24.01 6.41
N GLY A 254 -0.94 -24.74 6.89
CA GLY A 254 0.31 -24.99 6.18
C GLY A 254 1.54 -24.22 6.68
N GLU A 255 2.69 -24.63 6.15
CA GLU A 255 4.00 -24.00 6.41
C GLU A 255 4.27 -22.88 5.39
N ARG A 256 5.27 -22.03 5.65
CA ARG A 256 5.53 -20.75 4.94
C ARG A 256 5.41 -20.79 3.41
N ASP A 257 5.71 -21.91 2.76
CA ASP A 257 5.71 -22.07 1.30
C ASP A 257 4.45 -22.74 0.72
N ASN A 258 3.57 -23.33 1.54
CA ASN A 258 2.35 -24.00 1.10
C ASN A 258 1.18 -23.65 2.02
N LEU A 259 0.72 -22.39 1.94
CA LEU A 259 -0.46 -21.94 2.68
C LEU A 259 -1.72 -22.44 1.98
N ASN A 260 -2.65 -22.97 2.77
CA ASN A 260 -4.02 -23.25 2.36
C ASN A 260 -4.98 -22.38 3.20
N LEU A 261 -5.82 -21.61 2.54
CA LEU A 261 -6.86 -20.82 3.17
C LEU A 261 -8.14 -21.64 3.21
N VAL A 262 -8.64 -21.95 4.41
CA VAL A 262 -9.92 -22.62 4.58
C VAL A 262 -10.91 -21.64 5.17
N ALA A 263 -12.00 -21.35 4.46
CA ALA A 263 -13.00 -20.39 4.87
C ALA A 263 -14.42 -20.90 4.62
N PHE A 264 -15.30 -20.74 5.61
CA PHE A 264 -16.71 -21.08 5.48
C PHE A 264 -17.53 -19.87 5.01
N PRO A 265 -18.63 -20.09 4.28
CA PRO A 265 -19.56 -19.01 3.95
C PRO A 265 -20.11 -18.40 5.25
N SER A 266 -20.31 -17.09 5.27
CA SER A 266 -20.85 -16.45 6.47
C SER A 266 -22.29 -16.88 6.70
N ILE A 267 -22.58 -17.46 7.86
CA ILE A 267 -23.94 -17.84 8.24
C ILE A 267 -24.59 -16.66 8.94
N THR A 268 -25.78 -16.28 8.48
CA THR A 268 -26.63 -15.27 9.10
C THR A 268 -27.99 -15.88 9.39
N VAL A 269 -28.42 -15.80 10.64
CA VAL A 269 -29.74 -16.26 11.08
C VAL A 269 -30.71 -15.09 11.05
N VAL A 270 -31.82 -15.26 10.33
CA VAL A 270 -32.94 -14.32 10.30
C VAL A 270 -34.14 -15.01 10.92
N ARG A 271 -34.58 -14.51 12.08
CA ARG A 271 -35.77 -15.01 12.77
C ARG A 271 -37.02 -14.37 12.16
N GLN A 272 -37.94 -15.18 11.67
CA GLN A 272 -39.17 -14.77 11.00
C GLN A 272 -40.42 -15.29 11.73
N SER A 273 -41.59 -14.88 11.23
CA SER A 273 -42.89 -15.33 11.74
C SER A 273 -43.09 -16.83 11.47
N GLU A 274 -43.81 -17.53 12.35
CA GLU A 274 -44.17 -18.96 12.20
C GLU A 274 -44.99 -19.25 10.92
N LYS A 275 -45.56 -18.21 10.30
CA LYS A 275 -46.34 -18.32 9.06
C LYS A 275 -45.47 -18.35 7.79
N GLU A 276 -44.21 -17.93 7.88
CA GLU A 276 -43.31 -17.84 6.72
C GLU A 276 -42.55 -19.15 6.56
N MET A 277 -42.43 -19.63 5.31
CA MET A 277 -41.74 -20.89 5.04
C MET A 277 -40.25 -20.75 5.39
N PRO A 278 -39.71 -21.64 6.23
CA PRO A 278 -38.29 -21.68 6.53
C PRO A 278 -37.48 -22.07 5.28
N GLY A 279 -36.29 -21.51 5.16
CA GLY A 279 -35.45 -21.73 3.99
C GLY A 279 -34.04 -21.20 4.19
N VAL A 280 -33.12 -21.69 3.38
CA VAL A 280 -31.75 -21.17 3.29
C VAL A 280 -31.61 -20.41 1.98
N LEU A 281 -31.36 -19.11 2.08
CA LEU A 281 -30.91 -18.32 0.95
C LEU A 281 -29.39 -18.46 0.82
N VAL A 282 -28.98 -19.25 -0.16
CA VAL A 282 -27.59 -19.45 -0.55
C VAL A 282 -27.22 -18.31 -1.49
N GLY A 283 -26.38 -17.40 -1.02
CA GLY A 283 -25.91 -16.26 -1.79
C GLY A 283 -24.42 -16.38 -2.09
N SER A 284 -24.04 -16.21 -3.35
CA SER A 284 -22.65 -16.07 -3.77
C SER A 284 -22.43 -14.70 -4.40
N ARG A 285 -21.20 -14.21 -4.29
CA ARG A 285 -20.73 -13.00 -4.94
C ARG A 285 -19.41 -13.32 -5.60
N SER A 286 -19.23 -12.87 -6.83
CA SER A 286 -17.94 -12.93 -7.51
C SER A 286 -17.63 -11.61 -8.20
N PHE A 287 -16.36 -11.45 -8.56
CA PHE A 287 -15.86 -10.31 -9.32
C PHE A 287 -15.44 -10.77 -10.72
N GLY A 288 -15.46 -9.84 -11.67
CA GLY A 288 -15.04 -10.13 -13.03
C GLY A 288 -14.69 -8.88 -13.83
N ARG A 289 -14.00 -9.10 -14.96
CA ARG A 289 -13.69 -8.05 -15.94
C ARG A 289 -14.97 -7.48 -16.56
N SER A 290 -15.97 -8.32 -16.78
CA SER A 290 -17.30 -7.96 -17.26
C SER A 290 -18.39 -8.45 -16.31
N GLN A 291 -19.58 -7.86 -16.43
CA GLN A 291 -20.75 -8.30 -15.66
C GLN A 291 -21.07 -9.78 -15.91
N PHE A 292 -21.06 -10.22 -17.18
CA PHE A 292 -21.28 -11.62 -17.54
C PHE A 292 -20.27 -12.58 -16.87
N THR A 293 -18.98 -12.25 -16.89
CA THR A 293 -17.96 -13.08 -16.22
C THR A 293 -18.15 -13.14 -14.71
N ALA A 294 -18.57 -12.02 -14.09
CA ALA A 294 -18.85 -11.98 -12.66
C ALA A 294 -20.11 -12.80 -12.29
N GLU A 295 -21.14 -12.77 -13.13
CA GLU A 295 -22.39 -13.54 -12.95
C GLU A 295 -22.11 -15.04 -13.07
N GLN A 296 -21.43 -15.46 -14.14
CA GLN A 296 -21.02 -16.85 -14.35
C GLN A 296 -20.14 -17.36 -13.19
N GLY A 297 -19.19 -16.53 -12.72
CA GLY A 297 -18.35 -16.87 -11.57
C GLY A 297 -19.15 -17.02 -10.28
N ALA A 298 -20.12 -16.12 -10.03
CA ALA A 298 -20.99 -16.21 -8.86
C ALA A 298 -21.85 -17.48 -8.89
N GLU A 299 -22.39 -17.86 -10.04
CA GLU A 299 -23.18 -19.08 -10.19
C GLU A 299 -22.34 -20.35 -9.99
N THR A 300 -21.13 -20.38 -10.58
CA THR A 300 -20.22 -21.53 -10.53
C THR A 300 -19.70 -21.78 -9.10
N LEU A 301 -19.39 -20.71 -8.36
CA LEU A 301 -18.78 -20.77 -7.03
C LEU A 301 -19.82 -20.72 -5.89
N LYS A 302 -21.01 -21.26 -6.14
CA LYS A 302 -22.07 -21.38 -5.12
C LYS A 302 -21.60 -22.31 -3.98
N PRO A 303 -21.83 -21.94 -2.70
CA PRO A 303 -21.59 -22.83 -1.58
C PRO A 303 -22.38 -24.15 -1.74
N SER A 304 -21.71 -25.28 -1.58
CA SER A 304 -22.36 -26.59 -1.49
C SER A 304 -22.98 -26.73 -0.09
N ILE A 305 -24.28 -26.96 -0.07
CA ILE A 305 -25.03 -27.28 1.13
C ILE A 305 -25.74 -28.61 0.92
N ASP A 306 -25.79 -29.40 1.98
CA ASP A 306 -26.60 -30.61 2.03
C ASP A 306 -27.50 -30.58 3.27
N VAL A 307 -28.74 -31.04 3.10
CA VAL A 307 -29.77 -30.97 4.14
C VAL A 307 -30.29 -32.38 4.41
N GLU A 308 -29.78 -32.98 5.48
CA GLU A 308 -30.22 -34.30 5.95
C GLU A 308 -31.06 -34.14 7.23
N GLY A 309 -32.38 -34.07 7.06
CA GLY A 309 -33.32 -33.90 8.16
C GLY A 309 -33.16 -32.55 8.87
N ASN A 310 -32.54 -32.55 10.05
CA ASN A 310 -32.27 -31.33 10.85
C ASN A 310 -30.78 -30.98 10.93
N VAL A 311 -29.95 -31.58 10.07
CA VAL A 311 -28.53 -31.24 9.95
C VAL A 311 -28.32 -30.56 8.61
N LEU A 312 -27.78 -29.34 8.66
CA LEU A 312 -27.32 -28.58 7.51
C LEU A 312 -25.80 -28.70 7.44
N SER A 313 -25.30 -29.51 6.51
CA SER A 313 -23.88 -29.62 6.22
C SER A 313 -23.48 -28.52 5.23
N VAL A 314 -22.42 -27.78 5.56
CA VAL A 314 -21.90 -26.67 4.77
C VAL A 314 -20.42 -26.91 4.51
N SER A 315 -20.04 -27.02 3.24
CA SER A 315 -18.65 -27.25 2.86
C SER A 315 -17.82 -25.96 2.92
N ALA A 316 -16.55 -26.10 3.28
CA ALA A 316 -15.58 -25.02 3.23
C ALA A 316 -15.19 -24.67 1.79
N PHE A 317 -14.89 -23.40 1.56
CA PHE A 317 -14.10 -22.98 0.41
C PHE A 317 -12.61 -23.05 0.77
N GLN A 318 -11.82 -23.61 -0.13
CA GLN A 318 -10.36 -23.68 -0.01
C GLN A 318 -9.69 -22.88 -1.11
N ALA A 319 -8.66 -22.12 -0.75
CA ALA A 319 -7.77 -21.47 -1.71
C ALA A 319 -6.32 -21.76 -1.37
N ASN A 320 -5.55 -22.16 -2.37
CA ASN A 320 -4.13 -22.44 -2.28
C ASN A 320 -3.41 -21.81 -3.47
N ARG A 321 -2.12 -22.11 -3.64
CA ARG A 321 -1.32 -21.58 -4.75
C ARG A 321 -1.82 -22.03 -6.14
N ASP A 322 -2.34 -23.25 -6.25
CA ASP A 322 -2.83 -23.80 -7.53
C ASP A 322 -4.23 -23.29 -7.87
N LYS A 323 -5.03 -23.01 -6.85
CA LYS A 323 -6.39 -22.49 -6.92
C LYS A 323 -6.51 -21.26 -6.01
N PRO A 324 -5.99 -20.10 -6.44
CA PRO A 324 -6.04 -18.88 -5.64
C PRO A 324 -7.47 -18.36 -5.50
N TRP A 325 -7.71 -17.60 -4.45
CA TRP A 325 -8.98 -16.97 -4.17
C TRP A 325 -9.27 -15.83 -5.17
N GLU A 326 -10.34 -15.97 -5.94
CA GLU A 326 -10.74 -15.03 -7.00
C GLU A 326 -11.57 -13.84 -6.48
N GLY A 327 -11.58 -13.61 -5.17
CA GLY A 327 -12.42 -12.56 -4.55
C GLY A 327 -13.87 -12.97 -4.35
N ASN A 328 -14.21 -14.24 -4.59
CA ASN A 328 -15.55 -14.75 -4.41
C ASN A 328 -15.93 -14.87 -2.92
N THR A 329 -17.18 -14.62 -2.58
CA THR A 329 -17.68 -14.75 -1.21
C THR A 329 -19.00 -15.48 -1.20
N GLY A 330 -19.07 -16.52 -0.37
CA GLY A 330 -20.30 -17.22 -0.03
C GLY A 330 -20.96 -16.64 1.22
N SER A 331 -22.29 -16.63 1.22
CA SER A 331 -23.12 -16.25 2.36
C SER A 331 -24.33 -17.16 2.43
N LEU A 332 -24.69 -17.58 3.63
CA LEU A 332 -25.89 -18.34 3.90
C LEU A 332 -26.79 -17.49 4.80
N LYS A 333 -28.00 -17.18 4.36
CA LYS A 333 -29.03 -16.60 5.22
C LYS A 333 -30.07 -17.65 5.52
N ILE A 334 -30.15 -18.05 6.78
CA ILE A 334 -31.08 -19.08 7.23
C ILE A 334 -32.30 -18.37 7.82
N TYR A 335 -33.43 -18.55 7.18
CA TYR A 335 -34.72 -18.04 7.61
C TYR A 335 -35.41 -19.11 8.44
N VAL A 336 -35.60 -18.82 9.73
CA VAL A 336 -36.17 -19.77 10.70
C VAL A 336 -37.25 -19.11 11.55
N PRO A 337 -38.22 -19.88 12.06
CA PRO A 337 -39.20 -19.36 13.00
C PRO A 337 -38.56 -18.85 14.30
N SER A 338 -39.25 -17.92 14.94
CA SER A 338 -38.74 -17.16 16.09
C SER A 338 -38.23 -18.02 17.26
N LYS A 339 -38.86 -19.16 17.52
CA LYS A 339 -38.54 -20.04 18.66
C LYS A 339 -37.52 -21.14 18.33
N GLN A 340 -37.15 -21.30 17.07
CA GLN A 340 -36.25 -22.37 16.67
C GLN A 340 -34.83 -22.13 17.22
N VAL A 341 -34.20 -23.18 17.71
CA VAL A 341 -32.82 -23.15 18.20
C VAL A 341 -31.89 -23.56 17.06
N ILE A 342 -30.79 -22.81 16.85
CA ILE A 342 -29.77 -23.14 15.85
C ILE A 342 -28.44 -23.30 16.55
N ILE A 343 -27.78 -24.43 16.30
CA ILE A 343 -26.51 -24.79 16.92
C ILE A 343 -25.52 -25.19 15.85
N VAL A 344 -24.37 -24.53 15.82
CA VAL A 344 -23.18 -25.01 15.10
C VAL A 344 -22.52 -26.06 15.98
N ARG A 345 -22.39 -27.31 15.50
CA ARG A 345 -21.78 -28.40 16.30
C ARG A 345 -20.27 -28.49 16.10
N LYS A 346 -19.82 -28.38 14.84
CA LYS A 346 -18.42 -28.52 14.44
C LYS A 346 -18.01 -27.39 13.48
N PRO A 347 -16.72 -27.01 13.45
CA PRO A 347 -15.67 -27.47 14.36
C PRO A 347 -15.68 -26.74 15.72
N ILE A 348 -16.27 -25.55 15.81
CA ILE A 348 -16.44 -24.81 17.06
C ILE A 348 -17.92 -24.73 17.40
N TYR A 349 -18.26 -25.14 18.62
CA TYR A 349 -19.62 -25.05 19.13
C TYR A 349 -20.06 -23.58 19.23
N HIS A 350 -21.20 -23.26 18.64
CA HIS A 350 -21.86 -21.95 18.81
C HIS A 350 -23.37 -22.09 18.76
N GLU A 351 -24.03 -21.54 19.76
CA GLU A 351 -25.49 -21.45 19.79
C GLU A 351 -25.93 -20.04 19.39
N PHE A 352 -26.80 -19.94 18.39
CA PHE A 352 -27.44 -18.68 18.05
C PHE A 352 -28.54 -18.38 19.08
N GLY A 353 -28.14 -17.76 20.19
CA GLY A 353 -29.05 -17.46 21.29
C GLY A 353 -30.27 -16.63 20.88
N ILE A 354 -31.38 -16.80 21.59
CA ILE A 354 -32.64 -16.04 21.41
C ILE A 354 -32.53 -14.63 22.02
N SER A 355 -31.53 -14.39 22.89
CA SER A 355 -31.33 -13.13 23.61
C SER A 355 -30.78 -12.02 22.70
N ARG A 356 -31.13 -10.75 22.97
CA ARG A 356 -30.46 -9.60 22.34
C ARG A 356 -29.11 -9.39 23.04
N SER A 357 -28.00 -9.46 22.29
CA SER A 357 -26.64 -9.12 22.71
C SER A 357 -25.99 -10.04 23.76
N ARG A 358 -25.27 -11.06 23.29
CA ARG A 358 -24.03 -11.49 23.95
C ARG A 358 -22.90 -11.39 22.94
N LYS A 359 -22.15 -10.28 22.97
CA LYS A 359 -20.88 -10.18 22.24
C LYS A 359 -19.89 -11.12 22.92
N VAL A 360 -19.70 -12.30 22.35
CA VAL A 360 -18.61 -13.19 22.76
C VAL A 360 -17.43 -12.85 21.85
N ASN A 361 -16.64 -11.84 22.27
CA ASN A 361 -15.32 -11.62 21.70
C ASN A 361 -14.37 -12.63 22.34
N LEU A 362 -14.25 -13.83 21.75
CA LEU A 362 -13.12 -14.72 22.02
C LEU A 362 -12.05 -14.43 20.97
N ILE A 363 -11.27 -13.38 21.19
CA ILE A 363 -9.93 -13.30 20.60
C ILE A 363 -9.01 -13.94 21.64
N ARG A 364 -8.72 -15.23 21.46
CA ARG A 364 -7.61 -15.87 22.17
C ARG A 364 -6.50 -16.05 21.15
N SER A 365 -5.61 -15.07 21.09
CA SER A 365 -4.26 -15.24 20.56
C SER A 365 -3.34 -15.20 21.79
N GLU A 366 -2.75 -16.33 22.15
CA GLU A 366 -1.49 -16.31 22.90
C GLU A 366 -0.33 -16.12 21.93
#